data_AF-A0A914SMZ5-F1
#
_entry.id   AF-A0A914SMZ5-F1
#
_cell.length_a   1.000
_cell.length_b   1.000
_cell.length_c   1.000
_cell.angle_alpha   90.00
_cell.angle_beta   90.00
_cell.angle_gamma   90.00
#
_symmetry.space_group_name_H-M   'P 1'
#
loop_
_entity.id
_entity.type
_entity.pdbx_description
1 polymer ?
#
loop_
_entity_poly.entity_id
_entity_poly.type
_entity_poly.pdbx_seq_one_letter_code
_entity_poly.pdbx_strand_id
1 'polypeptide(L)'
;KILGTKEVYGSNAHAAAEDIIKYYESKISIYERNPYLHLYAQLFGDIIINIPILREAQLKAAAGQKVFFYVYNFVPELAKHQFFDGAGHASELSNFFGSVYGMPDFPLEGDVGKVQKIIIDLFVNFAKSG
;
A
#
# COMPACT_ATOMS: atom_id res chain seq x y z
N LYS A 1 4.35 5.48 19.06
CA LYS A 1 3.41 6.61 19.00
C LYS A 1 2.50 6.37 17.79
N ILE A 2 1.40 5.67 18.00
CA ILE A 2 0.42 5.28 16.98
C ILE A 2 -0.85 6.09 17.29
N LEU A 3 -1.61 6.47 16.26
CA LEU A 3 -2.73 7.42 16.25
C LEU A 3 -3.56 7.58 17.54
N GLY A 4 -3.96 8.83 17.79
CA GLY A 4 -5.14 9.10 18.60
C GLY A 4 -4.93 9.07 20.12
N THR A 5 -3.71 9.20 20.63
CA THR A 5 -3.53 9.32 22.08
C THR A 5 -4.09 10.67 22.58
N LYS A 6 -4.57 10.71 23.83
CA LYS A 6 -4.88 11.95 24.57
C LYS A 6 -3.75 12.99 24.46
N GLU A 7 -2.51 12.54 24.26
CA GLU A 7 -1.34 13.39 24.07
C GLU A 7 -1.38 14.25 22.80
N VAL A 8 -2.04 13.79 21.73
CA VAL A 8 -2.11 14.51 20.45
C VAL A 8 -3.43 15.27 20.31
N TYR A 9 -4.55 14.62 20.65
CA TYR A 9 -5.89 15.18 20.44
C TYR A 9 -6.55 15.70 21.71
N GLY A 10 -5.90 15.61 22.88
CA GLY A 10 -6.43 16.09 24.14
C GLY A 10 -7.81 15.50 24.46
N SER A 11 -8.76 16.36 24.82
CA SER A 11 -10.16 15.99 25.03
C SER A 11 -10.89 15.50 23.78
N ASN A 12 -10.38 15.82 22.58
CA ASN A 12 -11.04 15.52 21.31
C ASN A 12 -10.65 14.14 20.74
N ALA A 13 -9.80 13.38 21.44
CA ALA A 13 -9.32 12.07 20.97
C ALA A 13 -10.47 11.12 20.61
N HIS A 14 -11.56 11.15 21.39
CA HIS A 14 -12.73 10.29 21.13
C HIS A 14 -13.48 10.71 19.85
N ALA A 15 -13.80 12.00 19.71
CA ALA A 15 -14.47 12.51 18.52
C ALA A 15 -13.64 12.27 17.24
N ALA A 16 -12.33 12.49 17.31
CA ALA A 16 -11.43 12.20 16.19
C ALA A 16 -11.42 10.71 15.81
N ALA A 17 -11.43 9.80 16.79
CA ALA A 17 -11.51 8.37 16.54
C ALA A 17 -12.85 8.00 15.86
N GLU A 18 -13.96 8.56 16.30
CA GLU A 18 -15.27 8.35 15.67
C GLU A 18 -15.30 8.82 14.22
N ASP A 19 -14.73 9.99 13.93
CA ASP A 19 -14.69 10.53 12.58
C ASP A 19 -13.85 9.66 11.64
N ILE A 20 -12.73 9.13 12.14
CA ILE A 20 -11.90 8.17 11.40
C ILE A 20 -12.71 6.90 11.12
N ILE A 21 -13.36 6.32 12.14
CA ILE A 21 -14.17 5.10 11.97
C ILE A 21 -15.25 5.33 10.90
N LYS A 22 -16.04 6.42 11.01
CA LYS A 22 -17.10 6.76 10.06
C LYS A 22 -16.56 6.93 8.63
N TYR A 23 -15.38 7.54 8.49
CA TYR A 23 -14.73 7.69 7.19
C TYR A 23 -14.46 6.32 6.54
N TYR A 24 -13.86 5.38 7.27
CA TYR A 24 -13.55 4.05 6.74
C TYR A 24 -14.82 3.23 6.51
N GLU A 25 -15.79 3.26 7.42
CA GLU A 25 -17.08 2.60 7.23
C GLU A 25 -17.80 3.05 5.96
N SER A 26 -17.69 4.34 5.59
CA SER A 26 -18.26 4.85 4.33
C SER A 26 -17.65 4.27 3.06
N LYS A 27 -16.52 3.54 3.17
CA LYS A 27 -15.81 2.92 2.05
C LYS A 27 -16.13 1.44 1.88
N ILE A 28 -16.88 0.82 2.79
CA ILE A 28 -17.23 -0.61 2.67
C ILE A 28 -18.15 -0.83 1.47
N SER A 29 -17.77 -1.79 0.62
CA SER A 29 -18.67 -2.38 -0.37
C SER A 29 -19.59 -3.40 0.30
N ILE A 30 -20.88 -3.39 -0.05
CA ILE A 30 -21.85 -4.39 0.43
C ILE A 30 -21.54 -5.83 0.01
N TYR A 31 -20.55 -6.02 -0.88
CA TYR A 31 -20.11 -7.33 -1.37
C TYR A 31 -18.85 -7.85 -0.67
N GLU A 32 -18.32 -7.13 0.32
CA GLU A 32 -17.11 -7.53 1.04
C GLU A 32 -17.39 -8.74 1.93
N ARG A 33 -16.64 -9.84 1.74
CA ARG A 33 -16.85 -11.09 2.51
C ARG A 33 -16.48 -10.90 3.99
N ASN A 34 -15.50 -10.04 4.29
CA ASN A 34 -15.07 -9.74 5.65
C ASN A 34 -14.83 -8.22 5.82
N PRO A 35 -15.90 -7.42 5.96
CA PRO A 35 -15.83 -5.97 5.92
C PRO A 35 -14.95 -5.38 7.02
N TYR A 36 -15.00 -5.92 8.24
CA TYR A 36 -14.20 -5.42 9.35
C TYR A 36 -12.71 -5.74 9.20
N LEU A 37 -12.34 -6.91 8.67
CA LEU A 37 -10.94 -7.21 8.37
C LEU A 37 -10.40 -6.31 7.25
N HIS A 38 -11.21 -6.08 6.22
CA HIS A 38 -10.86 -5.17 5.12
C HIS A 38 -10.63 -3.74 5.64
N LEU A 39 -11.55 -3.22 6.45
CA LEU A 39 -11.41 -1.90 7.07
C LEU A 39 -10.18 -1.81 7.95
N TYR A 40 -9.95 -2.82 8.79
CA TYR A 40 -8.78 -2.85 9.65
C TYR A 40 -7.50 -2.83 8.83
N ALA A 41 -7.42 -3.62 7.75
CA ALA A 41 -6.26 -3.65 6.86
C ALA A 41 -6.02 -2.31 6.17
N GLN A 42 -7.07 -1.67 5.64
CA GLN A 42 -6.97 -0.33 5.03
C GLN A 42 -6.51 0.72 6.02
N LEU A 43 -7.19 0.81 7.17
CA LEU A 43 -6.85 1.74 8.25
C LEU A 43 -5.40 1.53 8.69
N PHE A 44 -5.01 0.29 8.97
CA PHE A 44 -3.65 -0.01 9.40
C PHE A 44 -2.60 0.35 8.34
N GLY A 45 -2.84 -0.02 7.07
CA GLY A 45 -1.96 0.28 5.95
C GLY A 45 -1.78 1.79 5.72
N ASP A 46 -2.86 2.56 5.80
CA ASP A 46 -2.81 4.01 5.63
C ASP A 46 -2.04 4.69 6.76
N ILE A 47 -2.25 4.25 8.00
CA ILE A 47 -1.61 4.82 9.19
C ILE A 47 -0.10 4.55 9.20
N ILE A 48 0.29 3.31 8.94
CA ILE A 48 1.66 2.86 9.14
C ILE A 48 2.52 3.14 7.89
N ILE A 49 1.92 3.10 6.70
CA ILE A 49 2.64 3.13 5.42
C ILE A 49 2.22 4.32 4.55
N ASN A 50 0.97 4.36 4.07
CA ASN A 50 0.61 5.24 2.95
C ASN A 50 0.63 6.73 3.32
N ILE A 51 0.01 7.12 4.44
CA ILE A 51 -0.06 8.52 4.87
C ILE A 51 1.35 9.07 5.21
N PRO A 52 2.19 8.37 6.00
CA PRO A 52 3.56 8.82 6.24
C PRO A 52 4.38 8.98 4.96
N ILE A 53 4.30 8.02 4.04
CA ILE A 53 5.04 8.06 2.75
C ILE A 53 4.55 9.22 1.87
N LEU A 54 3.23 9.42 1.76
CA LEU A 54 2.67 10.54 1.03
C LEU A 54 3.09 11.89 1.64
N ARG A 55 3.07 11.99 2.97
CA ARG A 55 3.48 13.20 3.67
C ARG A 55 4.95 13.53 3.41
N GLU A 56 5.83 12.54 3.48
CA GLU A 56 7.25 12.71 3.18
C GLU A 56 7.48 13.12 1.72
N ALA A 57 6.78 12.48 0.77
CA ALA A 57 6.82 12.85 -0.64
C ALA A 57 6.43 14.31 -0.88
N GLN A 58 5.36 14.79 -0.23
CA GLN A 58 4.93 16.18 -0.29
C GLN A 58 5.96 17.15 0.30
N LEU A 59 6.57 16.80 1.44
CA LEU A 59 7.60 17.62 2.07
C LEU A 59 8.84 17.76 1.18
N LYS A 60 9.31 16.65 0.60
CA LYS A 60 10.42 16.65 -0.36
C LYS A 60 10.11 17.49 -1.60
N ALA A 61 8.90 17.34 -2.16
CA ALA A 61 8.46 18.13 -3.31
C ALA A 61 8.40 19.64 -2.98
N ALA A 62 7.86 20.01 -1.81
CA ALA A 62 7.80 21.40 -1.35
C ALA A 62 9.18 22.02 -1.12
N ALA A 63 10.19 21.19 -0.81
CA ALA A 63 11.60 21.59 -0.72
C ALA A 63 12.30 21.68 -2.10
N GLY A 64 11.56 21.54 -3.20
CA GLY A 64 12.09 21.62 -4.57
C GLY A 64 12.76 20.33 -5.08
N GLN A 65 12.64 19.21 -4.35
CA GLN A 65 13.15 17.92 -4.84
C GLN A 65 12.23 17.35 -5.92
N LYS A 66 12.81 16.72 -6.94
CA LYS A 66 12.05 15.93 -7.91
C LYS A 66 11.63 14.62 -7.24
N VAL A 67 10.32 14.43 -7.08
CA VAL A 67 9.75 13.25 -6.42
C VAL A 67 8.92 12.47 -7.42
N PHE A 68 9.16 11.16 -7.48
CA PHE A 68 8.34 10.21 -8.22
C PHE A 68 7.63 9.31 -7.23
N PHE A 69 6.36 9.05 -7.49
CA PHE A 69 5.49 8.28 -6.62
C PHE A 69 4.77 7.23 -7.46
N TYR A 70 4.68 6.00 -6.95
CA TYR A 70 3.93 4.93 -7.59
C TYR A 70 3.06 4.21 -6.56
N VAL A 71 2.00 3.58 -7.05
CA VAL A 71 1.12 2.72 -6.25
C VAL A 71 1.08 1.37 -6.92
N TYR A 72 1.32 0.32 -6.15
CA TYR A 72 1.32 -1.05 -6.64
C TYR A 72 0.06 -1.78 -6.17
N ASN A 73 -0.78 -2.19 -7.11
CA ASN A 73 -2.06 -2.87 -6.84
C ASN A 73 -2.20 -4.22 -7.58
N PHE A 74 -1.12 -4.71 -8.20
CA PHE A 74 -1.19 -5.95 -8.96
C PHE A 74 -1.20 -7.17 -8.02
N VAL A 75 -2.21 -8.03 -8.19
CA VAL A 75 -2.35 -9.28 -7.44
C VAL A 75 -2.23 -10.44 -8.44
N PRO A 76 -1.14 -11.22 -8.40
CA PRO A 76 -1.01 -12.37 -9.28
C PRO A 76 -2.08 -13.41 -8.93
N GLU A 77 -2.52 -14.18 -9.93
CA GLU A 77 -3.58 -15.18 -9.75
C GLU A 77 -3.23 -16.21 -8.66
N LEU A 78 -1.96 -16.60 -8.57
CA LEU A 78 -1.44 -17.51 -7.54
C LEU A 78 -1.57 -16.96 -6.11
N ALA A 79 -1.67 -15.64 -5.94
CA ALA A 79 -1.88 -15.00 -4.64
C ALA A 79 -3.36 -14.84 -4.26
N LYS A 80 -4.31 -15.12 -5.17
CA LYS A 80 -5.76 -15.03 -4.90
C LYS A 80 -6.28 -16.05 -3.88
N HIS A 81 -5.43 -16.98 -3.42
CA HIS A 81 -5.76 -17.95 -2.37
C HIS A 81 -5.40 -17.47 -0.96
N GLN A 82 -4.90 -16.25 -0.81
CA GLN A 82 -4.60 -15.66 0.50
C GLN A 82 -5.89 -15.28 1.24
N PHE A 83 -5.79 -15.15 2.56
CA PHE A 83 -6.92 -14.83 3.46
C PHE A 83 -7.36 -13.35 3.40
N PHE A 84 -6.72 -12.54 2.56
CA PHE A 84 -7.03 -11.14 2.34
C PHE A 84 -7.10 -10.85 0.83
N ASP A 85 -7.99 -9.94 0.47
CA ASP A 85 -8.14 -9.48 -0.91
C ASP A 85 -7.18 -8.30 -1.18
N GLY A 86 -6.52 -8.31 -2.34
CA GLY A 86 -5.65 -7.21 -2.78
C GLY A 86 -4.15 -7.50 -2.66
N ALA A 87 -3.34 -6.49 -2.96
CA ALA A 87 -1.89 -6.57 -2.88
C ALA A 87 -1.44 -6.37 -1.42
N GLY A 88 -0.76 -7.36 -0.85
CA GLY A 88 -0.17 -7.27 0.48
C GLY A 88 1.07 -6.38 0.50
N HIS A 89 1.54 -6.05 1.71
CA HIS A 89 2.79 -5.32 1.90
C HIS A 89 3.96 -6.06 1.23
N ALA A 90 4.78 -5.32 0.47
CA ALA A 90 5.95 -5.82 -0.24
C ALA A 90 5.66 -6.85 -1.35
N SER A 91 4.41 -6.98 -1.80
CA SER A 91 4.07 -7.92 -2.89
C SER A 91 4.83 -7.63 -4.18
N GLU A 92 5.17 -6.36 -4.43
CA GLU A 92 5.92 -5.91 -5.58
C GLU A 92 7.36 -6.44 -5.63
N LEU A 93 7.94 -6.81 -4.47
CA LEU A 93 9.33 -7.27 -4.41
C LEU A 93 9.55 -8.56 -5.18
N SER A 94 8.54 -9.43 -5.24
CA SER A 94 8.58 -10.66 -6.04
C SER A 94 8.73 -10.38 -7.53
N ASN A 95 8.06 -9.32 -8.03
CA ASN A 95 8.21 -8.85 -9.40
C ASN A 95 9.54 -8.13 -9.62
N PHE A 96 10.14 -7.56 -8.58
CA PHE A 96 11.43 -6.87 -8.68
C PHE A 96 12.62 -7.83 -8.71
N PHE A 97 12.65 -8.79 -7.78
CA PHE A 97 13.83 -9.61 -7.52
C PHE A 97 13.67 -11.10 -7.89
N GLY A 98 12.51 -11.51 -8.40
CA GLY A 98 12.20 -12.93 -8.61
C GLY A 98 11.90 -13.63 -7.28
N SER A 99 12.35 -14.88 -7.13
CA SER A 99 12.13 -15.73 -5.95
C SER A 99 12.92 -15.29 -4.70
N VAL A 100 12.74 -14.05 -4.26
CA VAL A 100 13.19 -13.58 -2.95
C VAL A 100 12.07 -13.86 -1.93
N TYR A 101 12.44 -14.41 -0.77
CA TYR A 101 11.53 -14.86 0.31
C TYR A 101 10.77 -16.18 0.07
N GLY A 102 11.32 -17.10 -0.73
CA GLY A 102 10.73 -18.45 -0.87
C GLY A 102 9.44 -18.48 -1.71
N MET A 103 9.14 -17.41 -2.43
CA MET A 103 8.12 -17.42 -3.48
C MET A 103 8.63 -18.24 -4.68
N PRO A 104 7.81 -19.13 -5.28
CA PRO A 104 8.21 -19.85 -6.48
C PRO A 104 8.50 -18.87 -7.62
N ASP A 105 9.40 -19.26 -8.54
CA ASP A 105 9.64 -18.49 -9.75
C ASP A 105 8.29 -18.29 -10.47
N PHE A 106 7.86 -17.04 -10.58
CA PHE A 106 6.66 -16.74 -11.33
C PHE A 106 6.97 -16.93 -12.81
N PRO A 107 6.17 -17.71 -13.56
CA PRO A 107 6.35 -17.79 -15.00
C PRO A 107 6.27 -16.37 -15.57
N LEU A 108 7.24 -16.01 -16.40
CA LEU A 108 7.37 -14.69 -17.07
C LEU A 108 6.29 -14.44 -18.13
N GLU A 109 5.21 -15.22 -18.10
CA GLU A 109 4.15 -15.22 -19.10
C GLU A 109 2.93 -14.47 -18.58
N GLY A 110 2.07 -14.06 -19.51
CA GLY A 110 0.84 -13.34 -19.18
C GLY A 110 1.09 -12.00 -18.49
N ASP A 111 0.19 -11.62 -17.58
CA ASP A 111 0.21 -10.30 -16.96
C ASP A 111 1.32 -10.14 -15.90
N VAL A 112 1.76 -11.24 -15.28
CA VAL A 112 2.87 -11.21 -14.30
C VAL A 112 4.16 -10.76 -14.98
N GLY A 113 4.51 -11.36 -16.13
CA GLY A 113 5.68 -10.96 -16.91
C GLY A 113 5.63 -9.49 -17.38
N LYS A 114 4.45 -8.99 -17.76
CA LYS A 114 4.27 -7.58 -18.14
C LYS A 114 4.52 -6.64 -16.96
N VAL A 115 3.97 -6.94 -15.79
CA VAL A 115 4.14 -6.12 -14.58
C VAL A 115 5.59 -6.12 -14.12
N GLN A 116 6.24 -7.29 -14.13
CA GLN A 116 7.67 -7.39 -13.84
C GLN A 116 8.50 -6.53 -14.78
N LYS A 117 8.26 -6.59 -16.10
CA LYS A 117 8.94 -5.75 -17.07
C LYS A 117 8.74 -4.26 -16.77
N ILE A 118 7.50 -3.83 -16.52
CA ILE A 118 7.19 -2.42 -16.20
C ILE A 118 7.95 -1.95 -14.95
N ILE A 119 7.96 -2.76 -13.89
CA ILE A 119 8.65 -2.40 -12.64
C ILE A 119 10.17 -2.31 -12.86
N ILE A 120 10.77 -3.32 -13.50
CA ILE A 120 12.20 -3.31 -13.79
C ILE A 120 12.57 -2.09 -14.65
N ASP A 121 11.82 -1.84 -15.73
CA ASP A 121 12.06 -0.70 -16.62
C ASP A 121 11.91 0.63 -15.87
N LEU A 122 10.90 0.77 -15.00
CA LEU A 122 10.67 1.98 -14.21
C LEU A 122 11.87 2.28 -13.29
N PHE A 123 12.34 1.29 -12.54
CA PHE A 123 13.43 1.49 -11.59
C PHE A 123 14.81 1.59 -12.26
N VAL A 124 15.05 0.84 -13.33
CA VAL A 124 16.30 0.97 -14.12
C VAL A 124 16.39 2.35 -14.77
N ASN A 125 15.29 2.85 -15.34
CA ASN A 125 15.27 4.19 -15.92
C ASN A 125 15.39 5.28 -14.84
N PHE A 126 14.70 5.14 -13.71
CA PHE A 126 14.89 6.05 -12.57
C PHE A 126 16.35 6.07 -12.10
N ALA A 127 17.00 4.91 -11.97
CA ALA A 127 18.42 4.83 -11.59
C ALA A 127 19.36 5.49 -12.62
N LYS A 128 19.02 5.44 -13.91
CA LYS A 128 19.82 6.03 -14.99
C LYS A 128 19.63 7.53 -15.14
N SER A 129 18.40 8.03 -14.97
CA SER A 129 18.05 9.40 -15.38
C SER A 129 17.31 10.24 -14.35
N GLY A 130 16.96 9.71 -13.18
CA GLY A 130 16.17 10.42 -12.18
C GLY A 130 14.79 10.76 -12.70
#